data_AF-A0A3D0GKK4-F1
#
_entry.id   AF-A0A3D0GKK4-F1
#
_cell.length_a   1.000
_cell.length_b   1.000
_cell.length_c   1.000
_cell.angle_alpha   90.00
_cell.angle_beta   90.00
_cell.angle_gamma   90.00
#
_symmetry.space_group_name_H-M   'P 1'
#
loop_
_entity.id
_entity.type
_entity.pdbx_description
1 polymer ?
#
loop_
_entity_poly.entity_id
_entity_poly.type
_entity_poly.pdbx_seq_one_letter_code
_entity_poly.pdbx_strand_id
1 'polypeptide(L)'
;IFNSLWVWEFGRRIEVAFGSITTLVCYLAIAAISNVAQGELAAPGLFGGLSGLVYGLLALVWIGGKVRPAWCVGVSNPILYFMLGWLVLGMIGVVDQLGFGSIANHAHVGGLLAGILIAGLIWIKQSAGRSSS
;
A
#
# COMPACT_ATOMS: atom_id res chain seq x y z
N ILE A 1 8.65 2.70 -14.09
CA ILE A 1 7.84 1.66 -14.79
C ILE A 1 7.20 0.68 -13.79
N PHE A 2 7.98 -0.07 -12.98
CA PHE A 2 7.43 -1.08 -12.06
C PHE A 2 6.40 -0.54 -11.05
N ASN A 3 6.69 0.58 -10.39
CA ASN A 3 5.74 1.19 -9.45
C ASN A 3 4.44 1.61 -10.12
N SER A 4 4.51 2.19 -11.31
CA SER A 4 3.33 2.61 -12.07
C SER A 4 2.45 1.43 -12.47
N LEU A 5 3.05 0.28 -12.81
CA LEU A 5 2.32 -0.97 -13.09
C LEU A 5 1.53 -1.43 -11.87
N TRP A 6 2.14 -1.45 -10.68
CA TRP A 6 1.45 -1.87 -9.46
C TRP A 6 0.38 -0.88 -9.01
N VAL A 7 0.65 0.42 -9.15
CA VAL A 7 -0.36 1.45 -8.91
C VAL A 7 -1.56 1.24 -9.84
N TRP A 8 -1.33 0.98 -11.13
CA TRP A 8 -2.41 0.71 -12.06
C TRP A 8 -3.18 -0.58 -11.71
N GLU A 9 -2.48 -1.68 -11.47
CA GLU A 9 -3.12 -2.98 -11.24
C GLU A 9 -3.92 -3.02 -9.93
N PHE A 10 -3.35 -2.54 -8.82
CA PHE A 10 -4.07 -2.49 -7.54
C PHE A 10 -5.12 -1.39 -7.53
N GLY A 11 -4.80 -0.25 -8.15
CA GLY A 11 -5.70 0.88 -8.31
C GLY A 11 -7.01 0.54 -8.96
N ARG A 12 -6.93 -0.07 -10.15
CA ARG A 12 -8.11 -0.49 -10.91
C ARG A 12 -9.03 -1.40 -10.09
N ARG A 13 -8.46 -2.30 -9.28
CA ARG A 13 -9.26 -3.18 -8.39
C ARG A 13 -9.98 -2.40 -7.30
N ILE A 14 -9.31 -1.42 -6.69
CA ILE A 14 -9.89 -0.55 -5.66
C ILE A 14 -10.95 0.37 -6.28
N GLU A 15 -10.69 0.92 -7.46
CA GLU A 15 -11.62 1.81 -8.17
C GLU A 15 -12.90 1.10 -8.60
N VAL A 16 -12.80 -0.12 -9.11
CA VAL A 16 -13.98 -0.95 -9.41
C VAL A 16 -14.77 -1.26 -8.14
N ALA A 17 -14.09 -1.43 -7.00
CA ALA A 17 -14.73 -1.78 -5.73
C ALA A 17 -15.41 -0.60 -5.03
N PHE A 18 -14.80 0.58 -5.05
CA PHE A 18 -15.17 1.73 -4.21
C PHE A 18 -15.45 3.02 -4.99
N GLY A 19 -15.24 3.04 -6.31
CA GLY A 19 -15.37 4.22 -7.15
C GLY A 19 -14.13 5.13 -7.15
N SER A 20 -14.07 6.02 -8.15
CA SER A 20 -12.91 6.86 -8.42
C SER A 20 -12.59 7.84 -7.31
N ILE A 21 -13.60 8.45 -6.68
CA ILE A 21 -13.39 9.46 -5.63
C ILE A 21 -12.76 8.83 -4.38
N THR A 22 -13.29 7.71 -3.89
CA THR A 22 -12.72 7.00 -2.74
C THR A 22 -11.32 6.50 -3.04
N THR A 23 -11.08 6.02 -4.27
CA THR A 23 -9.75 5.58 -4.71
C THR A 23 -8.75 6.72 -4.68
N LEU A 24 -9.11 7.89 -5.23
CA LEU A 24 -8.26 9.09 -5.22
C LEU A 24 -7.94 9.53 -3.79
N VAL A 25 -8.92 9.55 -2.89
CA VAL A 25 -8.69 9.88 -1.47
C VAL A 25 -7.72 8.89 -0.82
N CYS A 26 -7.88 7.59 -1.07
CA CYS A 26 -6.96 6.57 -0.56
C CYS A 26 -5.54 6.79 -1.10
N TYR A 27 -5.41 7.12 -2.39
CA TYR A 27 -4.12 7.39 -3.03
C TYR A 27 -3.40 8.55 -2.36
N LEU A 28 -4.09 9.67 -2.20
CA LEU A 28 -3.52 10.88 -1.62
C LEU A 28 -3.16 10.66 -0.15
N ALA A 29 -4.01 9.98 0.62
CA ALA A 29 -3.74 9.68 2.02
C ALA A 29 -2.51 8.76 2.19
N ILE A 30 -2.43 7.67 1.44
CA ILE A 30 -1.30 6.73 1.51
C ILE A 30 -0.01 7.41 1.02
N ALA A 31 -0.08 8.16 -0.10
CA ALA A 31 1.08 8.87 -0.62
C ALA A 31 1.60 9.91 0.38
N ALA A 32 0.72 10.68 1.01
CA ALA A 32 1.10 11.64 2.03
C ALA A 32 1.75 10.95 3.24
N ILE A 33 1.08 9.95 3.83
CA ILE A 33 1.58 9.25 5.03
C ILE A 33 2.92 8.57 4.75
N SER A 34 3.06 7.89 3.62
CA SER A 34 4.32 7.21 3.26
C SER A 34 5.48 8.20 3.08
N ASN A 35 5.27 9.30 2.37
CA ASN A 35 6.34 10.28 2.15
C ASN A 35 6.67 11.04 3.45
N VAL A 36 5.69 11.37 4.29
CA VAL A 36 5.95 11.94 5.63
C VAL A 36 6.75 10.96 6.49
N ALA A 37 6.38 9.69 6.52
CA ALA A 37 7.11 8.67 7.29
C ALA A 37 8.60 8.60 6.87
N GLN A 38 8.89 8.73 5.57
CA GLN A 38 10.28 8.82 5.10
C GLN A 38 10.97 10.12 5.51
N GLY A 39 10.29 11.25 5.41
CA GLY A 39 10.87 12.55 5.73
C GLY A 39 11.23 12.72 7.21
N GLU A 40 10.44 12.14 8.10
CA GLU A 40 10.63 12.25 9.54
C GLU A 40 11.59 11.21 10.11
N LEU A 41 11.66 10.01 9.51
CA LEU A 41 12.41 8.88 10.08
C LEU A 41 13.75 8.63 9.41
N ALA A 42 13.96 9.13 8.19
CA ALA A 42 15.22 8.96 7.47
C ALA A 42 16.17 10.15 7.67
N ALA A 43 17.43 9.95 7.30
CA ALA A 43 18.39 11.06 7.25
C ALA A 43 17.92 12.15 6.26
N PRO A 44 18.20 13.44 6.52
CA PRO A 44 17.84 14.53 5.62
C PRO A 44 18.37 14.31 4.20
N GLY A 45 17.50 14.44 3.20
CA GLY A 45 17.86 14.23 1.80
C GLY A 45 16.66 14.38 0.87
N LEU A 46 16.91 14.43 -0.43
CA LEU A 46 15.85 14.42 -1.43
C LEU A 46 15.33 12.99 -1.61
N PHE A 47 14.05 12.78 -1.31
CA PHE A 47 13.36 11.52 -1.53
C PHE A 47 11.98 11.79 -2.14
N GLY A 48 11.40 10.74 -2.69
CA GLY A 48 10.05 10.81 -3.22
C GLY A 48 9.81 9.65 -4.18
N GLY A 49 8.60 9.12 -4.19
CA GLY A 49 8.27 8.05 -5.09
C GLY A 49 6.91 7.43 -4.87
N LEU A 50 6.50 6.62 -5.84
CA LEU A 50 5.23 5.90 -5.83
C LEU A 50 5.28 4.59 -5.05
N SER A 51 6.46 4.11 -4.63
CA SER A 51 6.58 2.79 -4.03
C SER A 51 5.90 2.69 -2.66
N GLY A 52 5.92 3.76 -1.85
CA GLY A 52 5.10 3.84 -0.63
C GLY A 52 3.61 3.68 -0.92
N LEU A 53 3.11 4.34 -1.96
CA LEU A 53 1.74 4.16 -2.45
C LEU A 53 1.49 2.70 -2.86
N VAL A 54 2.40 2.07 -3.60
CA VAL A 54 2.28 0.65 -4.00
C VAL A 54 2.07 -0.26 -2.80
N TYR A 55 2.86 -0.12 -1.73
CA TYR A 55 2.71 -0.96 -0.53
C TYR A 55 1.39 -0.72 0.22
N GLY A 56 0.88 0.52 0.24
CA GLY A 56 -0.43 0.78 0.82
C GLY A 56 -1.58 0.21 -0.02
N LEU A 57 -1.50 0.30 -1.34
CA LEU A 57 -2.50 -0.30 -2.23
C LEU A 57 -2.46 -1.84 -2.17
N LEU A 58 -1.27 -2.44 -2.05
CA LEU A 58 -1.09 -3.87 -1.80
C LEU A 58 -1.84 -4.30 -0.54
N ALA A 59 -1.68 -3.58 0.58
CA ALA A 59 -2.39 -3.87 1.82
C ALA A 59 -3.92 -3.73 1.67
N LEU A 60 -4.39 -2.67 1.01
CA LEU A 60 -5.81 -2.46 0.74
C LEU A 60 -6.43 -3.62 -0.05
N VAL A 61 -5.81 -4.01 -1.16
CA VAL A 61 -6.29 -5.11 -2.00
C VAL A 61 -6.22 -6.45 -1.26
N TRP A 62 -5.13 -6.70 -0.53
CA TRP A 62 -4.96 -7.94 0.23
C TRP A 62 -5.99 -8.11 1.34
N ILE A 63 -6.18 -7.10 2.19
CA ILE A 63 -7.14 -7.16 3.29
C ILE A 63 -8.55 -7.09 2.75
N GLY A 64 -8.82 -6.19 1.78
CA GLY A 64 -10.13 -6.07 1.13
C GLY A 64 -10.59 -7.40 0.53
N GLY A 65 -9.72 -8.11 -0.17
CA GLY A 65 -10.03 -9.41 -0.75
C GLY A 65 -10.24 -10.54 0.26
N LYS A 66 -9.62 -10.47 1.44
CA LYS A 66 -9.89 -11.42 2.54
C LYS A 66 -11.22 -11.15 3.24
N VAL A 67 -11.51 -9.87 3.45
CA VAL A 67 -12.63 -9.43 4.29
C VAL A 67 -13.94 -9.47 3.52
N ARG A 68 -13.95 -9.00 2.26
CA ARG A 68 -15.13 -9.03 1.38
C ARG A 68 -14.70 -9.42 -0.05
N PRO A 69 -14.56 -10.73 -0.34
CA PRO A 69 -14.14 -11.22 -1.66
C PRO A 69 -15.04 -10.76 -2.81
N ALA A 70 -16.31 -10.47 -2.52
CA ALA A 70 -17.28 -9.97 -3.49
C ALA A 70 -16.97 -8.55 -4.01
N TRP A 71 -16.07 -7.82 -3.35
CA TRP A 71 -15.82 -6.40 -3.65
C TRP A 71 -14.45 -6.16 -4.28
N CYS A 72 -13.43 -6.83 -3.78
CA CYS A 72 -12.07 -6.65 -4.27
C CYS A 72 -11.45 -8.03 -4.47
N VAL A 73 -11.02 -8.32 -5.70
CA VAL A 73 -10.24 -9.53 -5.94
C VAL A 73 -8.88 -9.35 -5.27
N GLY A 74 -8.62 -10.17 -4.26
CA GLY A 74 -7.37 -10.16 -3.51
C GLY A 74 -6.15 -10.40 -4.39
N VAL A 75 -4.98 -10.00 -3.89
CA VAL A 75 -3.70 -10.30 -4.52
C VAL A 75 -3.36 -11.79 -4.35
N SER A 76 -2.69 -12.39 -5.33
CA SER A 76 -2.23 -13.77 -5.21
C SER A 76 -1.13 -13.88 -4.13
N ASN A 77 -1.12 -15.00 -3.41
CA ASN A 77 -0.12 -15.24 -2.36
C ASN A 77 1.34 -15.10 -2.85
N PRO A 78 1.72 -15.62 -4.04
CA PRO A 78 3.08 -15.42 -4.56
C PRO A 78 3.48 -13.95 -4.73
N ILE A 79 2.58 -13.11 -5.25
CA ILE A 79 2.85 -11.67 -5.41
C ILE A 79 3.00 -11.01 -4.05
N LEU A 80 2.09 -11.30 -3.11
CA LEU A 80 2.18 -10.77 -1.75
C LEU A 80 3.52 -11.14 -1.08
N TYR A 81 3.88 -12.41 -1.10
CA TYR A 81 5.13 -12.89 -0.49
C TYR A 81 6.36 -12.31 -1.19
N PHE A 82 6.32 -12.18 -2.51
CA PHE A 82 7.39 -11.53 -3.26
C PHE A 82 7.56 -10.07 -2.82
N MET A 83 6.49 -9.29 -2.75
CA MET A 83 6.56 -7.87 -2.40
C MET A 83 6.95 -7.67 -0.92
N LEU A 84 6.40 -8.47 0.00
CA LEU A 84 6.81 -8.41 1.41
C LEU A 84 8.25 -8.89 1.61
N GLY A 85 8.68 -9.92 0.89
CA GLY A 85 10.07 -10.37 0.89
C GLY A 85 11.00 -9.28 0.37
N TRP A 86 10.63 -8.61 -0.73
CA TRP A 86 11.36 -7.47 -1.27
C TRP A 86 11.48 -6.32 -0.26
N LEU A 87 10.41 -6.02 0.49
CA LEU A 87 10.44 -5.05 1.58
C LEU A 87 11.46 -5.45 2.65
N VAL A 88 11.39 -6.69 3.14
CA VAL A 88 12.31 -7.18 4.19
C VAL A 88 13.76 -7.12 3.70
N LEU A 89 14.05 -7.57 2.47
CA LEU A 89 15.38 -7.50 1.87
C LEU A 89 15.89 -6.05 1.76
N GLY A 90 14.99 -5.11 1.42
CA GLY A 90 15.30 -3.68 1.42
C GLY A 90 15.64 -3.16 2.80
N MET A 91 14.83 -3.51 3.82
CA MET A 91 15.01 -3.09 5.21
C MET A 91 16.34 -3.55 5.81
N ILE A 92 16.81 -4.76 5.46
CA ILE A 92 18.09 -5.31 5.95
C ILE A 92 19.31 -4.88 5.12
N GLY A 93 19.12 -3.98 4.14
CA GLY A 93 20.22 -3.42 3.33
C GLY A 93 20.78 -4.36 2.27
N VAL A 94 20.22 -5.56 2.08
CA VAL A 94 20.67 -6.51 1.05
C VAL A 94 20.50 -5.90 -0.35
N VAL A 95 19.41 -5.15 -0.57
CA VAL A 95 19.15 -4.54 -1.87
C VAL A 95 20.11 -3.38 -2.18
N ASP A 96 20.54 -2.63 -1.16
CA ASP A 96 21.55 -1.58 -1.31
C ASP A 96 22.89 -2.19 -1.75
N GLN A 97 23.27 -3.34 -1.16
CA GLN A 97 24.49 -4.09 -1.52
C GLN A 97 24.47 -4.65 -2.95
N LEU A 98 23.28 -4.91 -3.50
CA LEU A 98 23.09 -5.38 -4.87
C LEU A 98 23.17 -4.24 -5.91
N GLY A 99 23.42 -3.00 -5.49
CA GLY A 99 23.63 -1.86 -6.39
C GLY A 99 22.35 -1.17 -6.88
N PHE A 100 21.20 -1.47 -6.27
CA PHE A 100 19.93 -0.83 -6.63
C PHE A 100 19.72 0.56 -6.00
N GLY A 101 20.68 1.03 -5.18
CA GLY A 101 20.67 2.35 -4.55
C GLY A 101 19.82 2.44 -3.29
N SER A 102 19.95 3.54 -2.56
CA SER A 102 19.28 3.78 -1.26
C SER A 102 17.76 3.67 -1.39
N ILE A 103 17.19 2.63 -0.81
CA ILE A 103 15.73 2.43 -0.81
C ILE A 103 15.06 3.30 0.26
N ALA A 104 13.97 3.98 -0.13
CA ALA A 104 13.07 4.69 0.78
C ALA A 104 12.21 3.70 1.61
N ASN A 105 12.88 2.93 2.48
CA ASN A 105 12.30 1.85 3.25
C ASN A 105 11.22 2.31 4.22
N HIS A 106 11.40 3.49 4.85
CA HIS A 106 10.37 4.07 5.73
C HIS A 106 9.11 4.46 4.95
N ALA A 107 9.24 4.89 3.68
CA ALA A 107 8.08 5.13 2.83
C ALA A 107 7.29 3.86 2.56
N HIS A 108 7.97 2.74 2.31
CA HIS A 108 7.30 1.45 2.08
C HIS A 108 6.54 0.98 3.31
N VAL A 109 7.17 1.02 4.49
CA VAL A 109 6.55 0.63 5.75
C VAL A 109 5.38 1.56 6.10
N GLY A 110 5.58 2.87 6.01
CA GLY A 110 4.54 3.87 6.26
C GLY A 110 3.34 3.70 5.32
N GLY A 111 3.60 3.43 4.04
CA GLY A 111 2.56 3.10 3.05
C GLY A 111 1.79 1.83 3.41
N LEU A 112 2.49 0.74 3.74
CA LEU A 112 1.88 -0.54 4.14
C LEU A 112 0.96 -0.36 5.35
N LEU A 113 1.44 0.32 6.41
CA LEU A 113 0.68 0.57 7.62
C LEU A 113 -0.54 1.46 7.36
N ALA A 114 -0.39 2.51 6.54
CA ALA A 114 -1.51 3.35 6.13
C ALA A 114 -2.59 2.54 5.40
N GLY A 115 -2.19 1.67 4.46
CA GLY A 115 -3.11 0.78 3.76
C GLY A 115 -3.84 -0.18 4.69
N ILE A 116 -3.13 -0.78 5.67
CA ILE A 116 -3.74 -1.64 6.69
C ILE A 116 -4.78 -0.87 7.51
N LEU A 117 -4.44 0.34 7.97
CA LEU A 117 -5.32 1.18 8.76
C LEU A 117 -6.59 1.55 7.97
N ILE A 118 -6.43 2.04 6.73
CA ILE A 118 -7.56 2.41 5.88
C ILE A 118 -8.46 1.20 5.61
N ALA A 119 -7.88 0.03 5.30
CA ALA A 119 -8.66 -1.21 5.14
C ALA A 119 -9.49 -1.54 6.39
N GLY A 120 -8.87 -1.41 7.57
CA GLY A 120 -9.54 -1.62 8.86
C GLY A 120 -10.69 -0.66 9.09
N LEU A 121 -10.49 0.64 8.83
CA LEU A 121 -11.54 1.67 8.97
C LEU A 121 -12.72 1.42 8.03
N ILE A 122 -12.41 1.08 6.77
CA ILE A 122 -13.40 0.71 5.75
C ILE A 122 -14.19 -0.51 6.23
N TRP A 123 -13.53 -1.52 6.79
CA TRP A 123 -14.21 -2.70 7.31
C TRP A 123 -15.13 -2.39 8.50
N ILE A 124 -14.67 -1.62 9.48
CA ILE A 124 -15.45 -1.25 10.67
C ILE A 124 -16.72 -0.51 10.26
N LYS A 125 -16.60 0.53 9.44
CA LYS A 125 -17.73 1.34 8.96
C LYS A 125 -18.82 0.47 8.31
N GLN A 126 -18.40 -0.53 7.54
CA GLN A 126 -19.31 -1.40 6.80
C GLN A 126 -19.88 -2.54 7.64
N SER A 127 -19.25 -2.84 8.78
CA SER A 127 -19.77 -3.82 9.74
C SER A 127 -20.85 -3.18 10.61
N ALA A 128 -20.66 -1.91 11.00
CA ALA A 128 -21.67 -1.13 11.73
C ALA A 128 -22.97 -0.90 10.92
N GLY A 129 -22.86 -0.69 9.60
CA GLY A 129 -24.05 -0.51 8.75
C GLY A 129 -24.87 -1.78 8.49
N ARG A 130 -24.35 -2.96 8.82
CA ARG A 130 -25.06 -4.26 8.67
C ARG A 130 -25.86 -4.67 9.90
N SER A 131 -25.52 -4.14 11.09
CA SER A 131 -26.28 -4.45 12.31
C SER A 131 -27.56 -3.62 12.44
N SER A 132 -27.77 -2.65 11.56
CA SER A 132 -28.91 -1.72 11.54
C SER A 132 -29.93 -2.01 10.42
N SER A 133 -29.77 -3.11 9.68
CA SER A 133 -30.63 -3.57 8.59
C SER A 133 -31.16 -4.96 8.87
#